data_AF-A0A381KMV2-F1
#
_entry.id   AF-A0A381KMV2-F1
#
_cell.length_a   1.000
_cell.length_b   1.000
_cell.length_c   1.000
_cell.angle_alpha   90.00
_cell.angle_beta   90.00
_cell.angle_gamma   90.00
#
_symmetry.space_group_name_H-M   'P 1'
#
loop_
_entity.id
_entity.type
_entity.pdbx_description
1 polymer ?
#
loop_
_entity_poly.entity_id
_entity_poly.type
_entity_poly.pdbx_seq_one_letter_code
_entity_poly.pdbx_strand_id
1 'polypeptide(L)'
;MPIQLVRIMVSALLESSKRYLWHGNVTEALEYIDDCGMYCDDPELSYAGLKSLQKHLDEIYTYIRNNKMMIPNYGEMYRYGEPGFSMDEQSDGKISAIAA
;
A
#
# COMPACT_ATOMS: atom_id res chain seq x y z
N MET A 1 13.01 18.12 1.87
CA MET A 1 11.67 18.40 2.49
C MET A 1 11.72 18.10 4.01
N PRO A 2 10.94 18.76 4.91
CA PRO A 2 10.98 18.39 6.34
C PRO A 2 10.44 16.96 6.56
N ILE A 3 11.15 16.15 7.36
CA ILE A 3 10.86 14.72 7.62
C ILE A 3 9.40 14.49 8.05
N GLN A 4 8.82 15.39 8.85
CA GLN A 4 7.43 15.27 9.30
C GLN A 4 6.42 15.36 8.15
N LEU A 5 6.70 16.21 7.15
CA LEU A 5 5.83 16.34 5.98
C LEU A 5 5.89 15.08 5.12
N VAL A 6 7.09 14.53 4.90
CA VAL A 6 7.27 13.27 4.17
C VAL A 6 6.49 12.13 4.85
N ARG A 7 6.59 12.01 6.18
CA ARG A 7 5.84 10.97 6.92
C ARG A 7 4.33 11.11 6.72
N ILE A 8 3.78 12.32 6.82
CA ILE A 8 2.35 12.57 6.63
C ILE A 8 1.92 12.19 5.22
N MET A 9 2.69 12.62 4.21
CA MET A 9 2.39 12.34 2.80
C MET A 9 2.43 10.84 2.50
N VAL A 10 3.49 10.15 2.90
CA VAL A 10 3.63 8.70 2.69
C VAL A 10 2.50 7.94 3.39
N SER A 11 2.15 8.30 4.63
CA SER A 11 1.01 7.66 5.32
C SER A 11 -0.31 7.89 4.58
N ALA A 12 -0.60 9.11 4.12
CA ALA A 12 -1.83 9.42 3.41
C ALA A 12 -1.95 8.69 2.06
N LEU A 13 -0.83 8.54 1.35
CA LEU A 13 -0.76 7.81 0.09
C LEU A 13 -0.96 6.31 0.32
N LEU A 14 -0.30 5.71 1.32
CA LEU A 14 -0.49 4.30 1.67
C LEU A 14 -1.94 3.98 2.07
N GLU A 15 -2.57 4.84 2.88
CA GLU A 15 -3.99 4.69 3.22
C GLU A 15 -4.90 4.80 1.99
N SER A 16 -4.51 5.60 0.99
CA SER A 16 -5.22 5.69 -0.28
C SER A 16 -5.03 4.43 -1.14
N SER A 17 -3.79 3.91 -1.23
CA SER A 17 -3.50 2.65 -1.92
C SER A 17 -4.31 1.50 -1.35
N LYS A 18 -4.45 1.40 -0.03
CA LYS A 18 -5.31 0.38 0.62
C LYS A 18 -6.76 0.47 0.13
N ARG A 19 -7.33 1.68 0.06
CA ARG A 19 -8.70 1.89 -0.44
C ARG A 19 -8.86 1.52 -1.91
N TYR A 20 -7.86 1.82 -2.75
CA TYR A 20 -7.89 1.41 -4.15
C TYR A 20 -7.84 -0.11 -4.30
N LEU A 21 -6.95 -0.79 -3.57
CA LEU A 21 -6.88 -2.25 -3.54
C LEU A 21 -8.20 -2.88 -3.07
N TRP A 22 -8.85 -2.28 -2.07
CA TRP A 22 -10.17 -2.72 -1.61
C TRP A 22 -11.23 -2.71 -2.71
N HIS A 23 -11.16 -1.75 -3.63
CA HIS A 23 -12.06 -1.64 -4.77
C HIS A 23 -11.56 -2.37 -6.03
N GLY A 24 -10.45 -3.12 -5.95
CA GLY A 24 -9.84 -3.80 -7.10
C GLY A 24 -9.12 -2.86 -8.07
N ASN A 25 -8.94 -1.59 -7.72
CA ASN A 25 -8.26 -0.58 -8.54
C ASN A 25 -6.74 -0.71 -8.37
N VAL A 26 -6.18 -1.79 -8.89
CA VAL A 26 -4.76 -2.14 -8.68
C VAL A 26 -3.81 -1.15 -9.33
N THR A 27 -4.17 -0.58 -10.49
CA THR A 27 -3.32 0.39 -11.20
C THR A 27 -3.11 1.65 -10.37
N GLU A 28 -4.19 2.26 -9.88
CA GLU A 28 -4.16 3.45 -9.04
C GLU A 28 -3.45 3.16 -7.70
N ALA A 29 -3.65 1.97 -7.12
CA ALA A 29 -2.93 1.60 -5.92
C ALA A 29 -1.39 1.58 -6.13
N LEU A 30 -0.93 1.06 -7.27
CA LEU A 30 0.48 1.00 -7.63
C LEU A 30 1.06 2.40 -7.90
N GLU A 31 0.32 3.28 -8.57
CA GLU A 31 0.73 4.68 -8.78
C GLU A 31 1.01 5.40 -7.45
N TYR A 32 0.12 5.23 -6.47
CA TYR A 32 0.28 5.87 -5.16
C TYR A 32 1.44 5.27 -4.33
N ILE A 33 1.78 3.99 -4.55
CA ILE A 33 2.95 3.37 -3.91
C ILE A 33 4.24 3.88 -4.58
N ASP A 34 4.24 4.07 -5.90
CA ASP A 34 5.36 4.65 -6.64
C ASP A 34 5.61 6.10 -6.20
N ASP A 35 4.55 6.90 -6.05
CA ASP A 35 4.62 8.25 -5.47
C ASP A 35 5.26 8.23 -4.07
N CYS A 36 4.91 7.26 -3.21
CA CYS A 36 5.58 7.10 -1.91
C CYS A 36 7.09 6.91 -2.06
N GLY A 37 7.50 6.10 -3.05
CA GLY A 37 8.91 5.91 -3.40
C GLY A 37 9.59 7.22 -3.78
N MET A 38 8.95 8.04 -4.63
CA MET A 38 9.46 9.34 -5.04
C MET A 38 9.68 10.29 -3.84
N TYR A 39 8.76 10.33 -2.88
CA TYR A 39 8.94 11.14 -1.67
C TYR A 39 10.04 10.63 -0.74
N CYS A 40 10.33 9.33 -0.80
CA CYS A 40 11.36 8.69 0.00
C CYS A 40 12.76 8.76 -0.64
N ASP A 41 12.89 9.09 -1.93
CA ASP A 41 14.16 9.13 -2.66
C ASP A 41 14.84 10.51 -2.65
N ASP A 42 14.38 11.44 -1.79
CA ASP A 42 15.03 12.75 -1.61
C ASP A 42 16.43 12.57 -0.97
N PRO A 43 17.54 12.96 -1.64
CA PRO A 43 18.89 12.80 -1.12
C PRO A 43 19.16 13.54 0.19
N GLU A 44 18.39 14.59 0.48
CA GLU A 44 18.50 15.36 1.73
C GLU A 44 17.72 14.70 2.89
N LEU A 45 16.89 13.70 2.58
CA LEU A 45 16.08 12.99 3.55
C LEU A 45 16.92 11.89 4.21
N SER A 46 17.24 12.09 5.49
CA SER A 46 17.96 11.10 6.28
C SER A 46 17.32 10.95 7.66
N TYR A 47 16.74 9.77 7.90
CA TYR A 47 16.23 9.39 9.21
C TYR A 47 16.28 7.88 9.41
N ALA A 48 16.27 7.47 10.68
CA ALA A 48 16.29 6.06 11.07
C ALA A 48 15.07 5.33 10.46
N GLY A 49 15.33 4.31 9.65
CA GLY A 49 14.29 3.49 9.02
C GLY A 49 13.90 3.88 7.59
N LEU A 50 14.45 4.96 7.01
CA LEU A 50 14.14 5.34 5.61
C LEU A 50 14.45 4.21 4.61
N LYS A 51 15.65 3.62 4.69
CA LYS A 51 16.03 2.48 3.82
C LYS A 51 15.12 1.27 4.01
N SER A 52 14.67 1.03 5.24
CA SER A 52 13.72 -0.04 5.53
C SER A 52 12.39 0.25 4.85
N LEU A 53 11.87 1.46 5.00
CA LEU A 53 10.63 1.89 4.34
C LEU A 53 10.70 1.75 2.82
N GLN A 54 11.76 2.25 2.19
CA GLN A 54 11.99 2.11 0.74
C GLN A 54 11.96 0.63 0.30
N LYS A 55 12.62 -0.26 1.05
CA LYS A 55 12.61 -1.71 0.77
C LYS A 55 11.20 -2.29 0.84
N HIS A 56 10.44 -1.96 1.88
CA HIS A 56 9.07 -2.45 2.01
C HIS A 56 8.14 -1.91 0.92
N LEU A 57 8.32 -0.65 0.48
CA LEU A 57 7.56 -0.09 -0.65
C LEU A 57 7.83 -0.88 -1.94
N ASP A 58 9.08 -1.20 -2.24
CA ASP A 58 9.46 -2.00 -3.42
C ASP A 58 8.91 -3.44 -3.36
N GLU A 59 8.98 -4.07 -2.18
CA GLU A 59 8.43 -5.41 -1.96
C GLU A 59 6.91 -5.45 -2.16
N ILE A 60 6.17 -4.50 -1.56
CA ILE A 60 4.72 -4.41 -1.71
C ILE A 60 4.33 -4.08 -3.15
N TYR A 61 5.02 -3.14 -3.80
CA TYR A 61 4.80 -2.80 -5.20
C TYR A 61 4.96 -4.03 -6.10
N THR A 62 6.08 -4.74 -5.95
CA THR A 62 6.38 -5.95 -6.73
C THR A 62 5.35 -7.04 -6.48
N TYR A 63 4.96 -7.26 -5.22
CA TYR A 63 3.94 -8.24 -4.87
C TYR A 63 2.60 -7.92 -5.55
N ILE A 64 2.10 -6.69 -5.39
CA ILE A 64 0.81 -6.26 -5.95
C ILE A 64 0.84 -6.36 -7.47
N ARG A 65 1.93 -5.90 -8.10
CA ARG A 65 2.10 -5.95 -9.56
C ARG A 65 2.05 -7.38 -10.09
N ASN A 66 2.76 -8.31 -9.44
CA ASN A 66 2.81 -9.71 -9.84
C ASN A 66 1.47 -10.43 -9.61
N ASN A 67 0.73 -10.05 -8.57
CA ASN A 67 -0.53 -10.68 -8.20
C ASN A 67 -1.78 -9.92 -8.70
N LYS A 68 -1.63 -8.90 -9.55
CA LYS A 68 -2.74 -8.00 -9.94
C LYS A 68 -4.00 -8.71 -10.42
N MET A 69 -3.86 -9.83 -11.14
CA MET A 69 -4.97 -10.60 -11.70
C MET A 69 -5.73 -11.41 -10.64
N MET A 70 -5.12 -11.61 -9.47
CA MET A 70 -5.66 -12.38 -8.35
C MET A 70 -6.24 -11.49 -7.24
N ILE A 71 -6.08 -10.17 -7.33
CA ILE A 71 -6.61 -9.22 -6.35
C ILE A 71 -8.11 -9.02 -6.63
N PRO A 72 -9.02 -9.52 -5.76
CA PRO A 72 -10.45 -9.36 -5.96
C PRO A 72 -10.91 -7.95 -5.61
N ASN A 73 -12.06 -7.55 -6.14
CA ASN A 73 -12.79 -6.39 -5.66
C ASN A 73 -13.51 -6.73 -4.35
N TYR A 74 -12.84 -6.49 -3.22
CA TYR A 74 -13.38 -6.76 -1.89
C TYR A 74 -14.63 -5.93 -1.58
N GLY A 75 -14.71 -4.71 -2.10
CA GLY A 75 -15.90 -3.87 -1.98
C GLY A 75 -17.12 -4.48 -2.67
N GLU A 76 -16.95 -5.20 -3.78
CA GLU A 76 -18.03 -5.97 -4.40
C GLU A 76 -18.37 -7.22 -3.59
N MET A 77 -17.38 -8.00 -3.15
CA MET A 77 -17.60 -9.20 -2.32
C MET A 77 -18.37 -8.87 -1.03
N TYR A 78 -18.05 -7.75 -0.38
CA TYR A 78 -18.76 -7.25 0.78
C TYR A 78 -20.23 -6.88 0.47
N ARG A 79 -20.49 -6.19 -0.65
CA ARG A 79 -21.85 -5.82 -1.08
C ARG A 79 -22.71 -7.03 -1.42
N TYR A 80 -22.11 -8.09 -1.96
CA TYR A 80 -22.81 -9.35 -2.26
C TYR A 80 -22.99 -10.26 -1.03
N GLY A 81 -22.55 -9.83 0.16
CA GLY A 81 -22.88 -10.48 1.43
C GLY A 81 -22.05 -11.71 1.76
N GLU A 82 -20.84 -11.87 1.18
CA GLU A 82 -19.92 -12.91 1.63
C GLU A 82 -19.49 -12.63 3.09
N PRO A 83 -19.80 -13.51 4.06
CA PRO A 83 -19.43 -13.30 5.46
C PRO A 83 -17.90 -13.35 5.63
N GLY A 84 -17.30 -12.33 6.27
CA GLY A 84 -15.87 -12.31 6.64
C GLY A 84 -15.00 -11.24 5.96
N PHE A 85 -15.58 -10.33 5.17
CA PHE A 85 -14.83 -9.25 4.52
C PHE A 85 -14.94 -7.93 5.31
N SER A 86 -14.13 -7.75 6.37
CA SER A 86 -13.94 -6.45 7.01
C SER A 86 -12.61 -5.82 6.57
N MET A 87 -12.57 -4.49 6.42
CA MET A 87 -11.41 -3.74 5.88
C MET A 87 -10.14 -3.94 6.73
N ASP A 88 -10.30 -3.90 8.04
CA ASP A 88 -9.19 -3.97 9.00
C ASP A 88 -8.59 -5.38 9.06
N GLU A 89 -9.43 -6.41 8.96
CA GLU A 89 -9.02 -7.81 9.17
C GLU A 89 -8.35 -8.42 7.91
N GLN A 90 -8.77 -8.01 6.70
CA GLN A 90 -8.17 -8.49 5.44
C GLN A 90 -6.95 -7.66 4.99
N SER A 91 -6.92 -6.35 5.27
CA SER A 91 -5.73 -5.55 4.94
C SER A 91 -4.54 -5.97 5.82
N ASP A 92 -4.75 -6.20 7.11
CA ASP A 92 -3.69 -6.65 8.02
C ASP A 92 -3.28 -8.11 7.73
N GLY A 93 -4.24 -9.01 7.47
CA GLY A 93 -3.97 -10.42 7.20
C GLY A 93 -3.18 -10.68 5.91
N LYS A 94 -3.45 -9.92 4.84
CA LYS A 94 -2.72 -10.06 3.57
C LYS A 94 -1.42 -9.27 3.53
N ILE A 95 -1.35 -8.07 4.11
CA ILE A 95 -0.06 -7.36 4.26
C ILE A 95 0.91 -8.16 5.12
N SER A 96 0.42 -8.84 6.17
CA SER A 96 1.24 -9.75 6.99
C SER A 96 1.70 -11.01 6.23
N ALA A 97 0.89 -11.54 5.31
CA ALA A 97 1.28 -12.65 4.43
C ALA A 97 2.26 -12.24 3.31
N ILE A 98 2.38 -10.94 3.04
CA ILE A 98 3.33 -10.35 2.07
C ILE A 98 4.68 -10.05 2.75
N ALA A 99 4.69 -9.87 4.07
CA ALA A 99 5.88 -9.52 4.86
C ALA A 99 6.56 -10.72 5.56
N ALA A 100 6.11 -11.95 5.33
CA ALA A 100 6.66 -13.20 5.88
C ALA A 100 7.31 -14.06 4.79
#